data_AF-A0A940UCP2-F1
#
_entry.id   AF-A0A940UCP2-F1
#
_cell.length_a   1.000
_cell.length_b   1.000
_cell.length_c   1.000
_cell.angle_alpha   90.00
_cell.angle_beta   90.00
_cell.angle_gamma   90.00
#
_symmetry.space_group_name_H-M   'P 1'
#
loop_
_entity.id
_entity.type
_entity.pdbx_description
1 polymer ?
#
loop_
_entity_poly.entity_id
_entity_poly.type
_entity_poly.pdbx_seq_one_letter_code
_entity_poly.pdbx_strand_id
1 'polypeptide(L)'
;MEIHARESSLQPLSPARNALLNNSGFTLIELLLVMAIIGVLATMAISTLGEIRDRTRTSRAVSEIRNIEKDIFAYASEKGTYPPDLTAIGKTGELDPWGHPYVYKPAPADGSITDPINRSSSGKLINTDFDLYSLGPNGEADPDGLLTSPAGEDDIIRGNEGAYADLAKRYGL
;
A
#
# COMPACT_ATOMS: atom_id res chain seq x y z
N MET A 1 50.65 -18.87 93.90
CA MET A 1 49.79 -19.96 93.40
C MET A 1 48.55 -19.33 92.82
N GLU A 2 48.58 -18.98 91.53
CA GLU A 2 47.41 -19.12 90.67
C GLU A 2 47.94 -19.26 89.23
N ILE A 3 47.58 -20.38 88.62
CA ILE A 3 47.74 -20.66 87.21
C ILE A 3 46.51 -20.06 86.54
N HIS A 4 46.70 -19.24 85.51
CA HIS A 4 45.73 -19.19 84.43
C HIS A 4 46.45 -18.92 83.12
N ALA A 5 46.80 -20.02 82.45
CA ALA A 5 46.85 -20.04 81.00
C ALA A 5 45.44 -19.79 80.46
N ARG A 6 45.35 -19.17 79.27
CA ARG A 6 44.27 -19.17 78.27
C ARG A 6 44.26 -17.80 77.61
N GLU A 7 44.12 -17.60 76.32
CA GLU A 7 43.96 -18.42 75.13
C GLU A 7 44.04 -17.38 74.01
N SER A 8 44.75 -17.69 72.93
CA SER A 8 44.76 -16.89 71.71
C SER A 8 43.35 -16.79 71.12
N SER A 9 42.67 -15.67 71.31
CA SER A 9 41.38 -15.38 70.69
C SER A 9 41.61 -14.69 69.34
N LEU A 10 41.62 -15.51 68.29
CA LEU A 10 41.48 -15.09 66.90
C LEU A 10 40.27 -14.17 66.76
N GLN A 11 40.48 -12.96 66.26
CA GLN A 11 39.37 -12.05 65.93
C GLN A 11 38.56 -12.64 64.78
N PRO A 12 37.22 -12.66 64.87
CA PRO A 12 36.37 -13.17 63.79
C PRO A 12 36.48 -12.29 62.54
N LEU A 13 36.58 -12.95 61.38
CA LEU A 13 36.58 -12.31 60.07
C LEU A 13 35.32 -11.46 59.89
N SER A 14 35.51 -10.21 59.44
CA SER A 14 34.43 -9.29 59.09
C SER A 14 33.41 -9.99 58.17
N PRO A 15 32.10 -9.98 58.51
CA PRO A 15 31.10 -10.53 57.63
C PRO A 15 31.02 -9.69 56.35
N ALA A 16 31.16 -10.36 55.22
CA ALA A 16 30.96 -9.77 53.90
C ALA A 16 29.62 -9.01 53.88
N ARG A 17 29.69 -7.73 53.52
CA ARG A 17 28.54 -6.85 53.34
C ARG A 17 27.65 -7.45 52.24
N ASN A 18 26.61 -8.17 52.63
CA ASN A 18 25.58 -8.61 51.70
C ASN A 18 25.00 -7.35 51.04
N ALA A 19 25.27 -7.18 49.74
CA ALA A 19 24.59 -6.21 48.92
C ALA A 19 23.10 -6.54 48.97
N LEU A 20 22.32 -5.67 49.60
CA LEU A 20 20.87 -5.73 49.60
C LEU A 20 20.42 -5.47 48.15
N LEU A 21 20.40 -6.52 47.34
CA LEU A 21 19.70 -6.50 46.06
C LEU A 21 18.21 -6.41 46.43
N ASN A 22 17.72 -5.17 46.42
CA ASN A 22 16.34 -4.81 46.65
C ASN A 22 15.48 -5.50 45.58
N ASN A 23 14.91 -6.64 45.92
CA ASN A 23 14.03 -7.39 45.04
C ASN A 23 12.64 -6.72 45.03
N SER A 24 12.53 -5.60 44.31
CA SER A 24 11.26 -4.92 44.05
C SER A 24 10.37 -5.81 43.18
N GLY A 25 9.30 -6.35 43.74
CA GLY A 25 8.25 -7.02 42.98
C GLY A 25 7.35 -6.01 42.26
N PHE A 26 6.82 -6.40 41.10
CA PHE A 26 5.79 -5.63 40.39
C PHE A 26 4.52 -5.51 41.22
N THR A 27 3.95 -4.31 41.31
CA THR A 27 2.64 -4.09 41.91
C THR A 27 1.52 -4.38 40.91
N LEU A 28 0.35 -4.77 41.41
CA LEU A 28 -0.83 -4.94 40.55
C LEU A 28 -1.23 -3.63 39.87
N ILE A 29 -1.06 -2.49 40.54
CA ILE A 29 -1.39 -1.17 39.98
C ILE A 29 -0.47 -0.79 38.81
N GLU A 30 0.80 -1.18 38.85
CA GLU A 30 1.74 -0.97 37.72
C GLU A 30 1.31 -1.79 36.51
N LEU A 31 0.93 -3.06 36.70
CA LEU A 31 0.44 -3.88 35.60
C LEU A 31 -0.88 -3.35 35.02
N LEU A 32 -1.78 -2.86 35.87
CA LEU A 32 -3.05 -2.25 35.46
C LEU A 32 -2.84 -0.98 34.63
N LEU A 33 -1.90 -0.10 35.03
CA LEU A 33 -1.58 1.10 34.26
C LEU A 33 -0.96 0.75 32.89
N VAL A 34 -0.10 -0.26 32.83
CA VAL A 34 0.50 -0.72 31.57
C VAL A 34 -0.56 -1.23 30.60
N MET A 35 -1.50 -2.07 31.07
CA MET A 35 -2.59 -2.55 30.23
C MET A 35 -3.51 -1.42 29.77
N ALA A 36 -3.75 -0.42 30.62
CA ALA A 36 -4.53 0.77 30.24
C ALA A 36 -3.85 1.56 29.11
N ILE A 37 -2.54 1.80 29.19
CA ILE A 37 -1.78 2.50 28.14
C ILE A 37 -1.73 1.68 26.85
N ILE A 38 -1.46 0.37 26.94
CA ILE A 38 -1.45 -0.53 25.78
C ILE A 38 -2.82 -0.53 25.09
N GLY A 39 -3.92 -0.53 25.85
CA GLY A 39 -5.27 -0.46 25.29
C GLY A 39 -5.52 0.80 24.47
N VAL A 40 -5.05 1.97 24.93
CA VAL A 40 -5.15 3.23 24.17
C VAL A 40 -4.27 3.22 22.92
N LEU A 41 -3.03 2.73 23.03
CA LEU A 41 -2.12 2.67 21.89
C LEU A 41 -2.60 1.66 20.82
N ALA A 42 -3.20 0.55 21.25
CA ALA A 42 -3.70 -0.48 20.33
C ALA A 42 -4.83 0.03 19.42
N THR A 43 -5.71 0.90 19.91
CA THR A 43 -6.80 1.46 19.07
C THR A 43 -6.25 2.43 18.02
N MET A 44 -5.25 3.26 18.36
CA MET A 44 -4.59 4.17 17.42
C MET A 44 -3.78 3.43 16.35
N ALA A 45 -3.20 2.27 16.69
CA ALA A 45 -2.42 1.48 15.74
C ALA A 45 -3.29 0.91 14.60
N ILE A 46 -4.54 0.53 14.87
CA ILE A 46 -5.43 -0.09 13.86
C ILE A 46 -5.85 0.92 12.79
N SER A 47 -6.13 2.18 13.16
CA SER A 47 -6.64 3.19 12.20
C SER A 47 -5.61 3.57 11.14
N THR A 48 -4.32 3.55 11.46
CA THR A 48 -3.26 3.92 10.50
C THR A 48 -2.97 2.84 9.46
N LEU A 49 -3.30 1.57 9.74
CA LEU A 49 -2.95 0.45 8.87
C LEU A 49 -3.80 0.40 7.59
N GLY A 50 -5.06 0.87 7.65
CA GLY A 50 -5.95 0.88 6.48
C GLY A 50 -5.44 1.83 5.39
N GLU A 51 -5.19 3.08 5.74
CA GLU A 51 -4.76 4.11 4.80
C GLU A 51 -3.40 3.78 4.14
N ILE A 52 -2.47 3.17 4.89
CA ILE A 52 -1.19 2.74 4.35
C ILE A 52 -1.38 1.62 3.31
N ARG A 53 -2.27 0.67 3.57
CA ARG A 53 -2.55 -0.43 2.63
C ARG A 53 -3.15 0.09 1.33
N ASP A 54 -4.11 1.00 1.40
CA ASP A 54 -4.75 1.55 0.21
C ASP A 54 -3.76 2.36 -0.63
N ARG A 55 -2.94 3.21 -0.01
CA ARG A 55 -1.87 3.94 -0.71
C ARG A 55 -0.85 2.99 -1.36
N THR A 56 -0.50 1.90 -0.67
CA THR A 56 0.42 0.88 -1.20
C THR A 56 -0.17 0.17 -2.41
N ARG A 57 -1.46 -0.18 -2.34
CA ARG A 57 -2.20 -0.77 -3.47
C ARG A 57 -2.26 0.20 -4.65
N THR A 58 -2.66 1.45 -4.45
CA THR A 58 -2.65 2.46 -5.51
C THR A 58 -1.28 2.62 -6.15
N SER A 59 -0.21 2.75 -5.34
CA SER A 59 1.16 2.87 -5.86
C SER A 59 1.59 1.64 -6.67
N ARG A 60 1.16 0.45 -6.26
CA ARG A 60 1.41 -0.79 -6.97
C ARG A 60 0.68 -0.82 -8.32
N ALA A 61 -0.61 -0.51 -8.32
CA ALA A 61 -1.42 -0.48 -9.53
C ALA A 61 -0.88 0.53 -10.56
N VAL A 62 -0.46 1.71 -10.11
CA VAL A 62 0.22 2.71 -10.95
C VAL A 62 1.49 2.12 -11.59
N SER A 63 2.31 1.42 -10.80
CA SER A 63 3.54 0.80 -11.30
C SER A 63 3.28 -0.31 -12.32
N GLU A 64 2.24 -1.13 -12.09
CA GLU A 64 1.79 -2.19 -12.99
C GLU A 64 1.25 -1.61 -14.31
N ILE A 65 0.43 -0.55 -14.25
CA ILE A 65 -0.01 0.21 -15.45
C ILE A 65 1.18 0.70 -16.26
N ARG A 66 2.21 1.28 -15.62
CA ARG A 66 3.42 1.74 -16.31
C ARG A 66 4.22 0.61 -16.96
N ASN A 67 4.19 -0.58 -16.38
CA ASN A 67 4.86 -1.74 -16.97
C ASN A 67 4.09 -2.26 -18.17
N ILE A 68 2.76 -2.38 -18.06
CA ILE A 68 1.89 -2.77 -19.18
C ILE A 68 2.02 -1.76 -20.33
N GLU A 69 2.04 -0.45 -20.04
CA GLU A 69 2.28 0.62 -21.02
C GLU A 69 3.58 0.41 -21.80
N LYS A 70 4.68 0.06 -21.13
CA LYS A 70 5.95 -0.22 -21.81
C LYS A 70 5.85 -1.42 -22.74
N ASP A 71 5.18 -2.47 -22.32
CA ASP A 71 4.99 -3.69 -23.13
C ASP A 71 4.11 -3.40 -24.35
N ILE A 72 3.08 -2.56 -24.20
CA ILE A 72 2.25 -2.04 -25.30
C ILE A 72 3.11 -1.28 -26.31
N PHE A 73 3.97 -0.36 -25.85
CA PHE A 73 4.85 0.40 -26.73
C PHE A 73 5.91 -0.46 -27.41
N ALA A 74 6.46 -1.46 -26.70
CA ALA A 74 7.39 -2.42 -27.28
C ALA A 74 6.73 -3.20 -28.42
N TYR A 75 5.51 -3.70 -28.20
CA TYR A 75 4.71 -4.35 -29.24
C TYR A 75 4.46 -3.42 -30.44
N ALA A 76 4.05 -2.18 -30.18
CA ALA A 76 3.81 -1.20 -31.24
C ALA A 76 5.07 -0.87 -32.05
N SER A 77 6.23 -0.80 -31.40
CA SER A 77 7.51 -0.58 -32.07
C SER A 77 7.90 -1.75 -32.99
N GLU A 78 7.52 -2.97 -32.65
CA GLU A 78 7.83 -4.17 -33.44
C GLU A 78 6.82 -4.43 -34.56
N LYS A 79 5.53 -4.18 -34.31
CA LYS A 79 4.42 -4.52 -35.22
C LYS A 79 3.89 -3.33 -36.02
N GLY A 80 4.27 -2.11 -35.65
CA GLY A 80 3.77 -0.87 -36.25
C GLY A 80 2.35 -0.48 -35.83
N THR A 81 1.69 -1.28 -35.01
CA THR A 81 0.34 -1.05 -34.48
C THR A 81 0.27 -1.43 -33.01
N TYR A 82 -0.57 -0.75 -32.23
CA TYR A 82 -0.86 -1.17 -30.86
C TYR A 82 -1.46 -2.59 -30.82
N PRO A 83 -1.26 -3.34 -29.71
CA PRO A 83 -1.83 -4.66 -29.57
C PRO A 83 -3.37 -4.59 -29.60
N PRO A 84 -4.06 -5.59 -30.18
CA PRO A 84 -5.52 -5.62 -30.18
C PRO A 84 -6.11 -5.83 -28.77
N ASP A 85 -5.37 -6.50 -27.90
CA ASP A 85 -5.74 -6.79 -26.52
C ASP A 85 -4.49 -7.08 -25.66
N LEU A 86 -4.68 -7.24 -24.35
CA LEU A 86 -3.58 -7.61 -23.43
C LEU A 86 -3.06 -9.03 -23.63
N THR A 87 -3.75 -9.90 -24.39
CA THR A 87 -3.26 -11.26 -24.70
C THR A 87 -2.06 -11.21 -25.64
N ALA A 88 -2.05 -10.26 -26.57
CA ALA A 88 -0.98 -10.08 -27.54
C ALA A 88 0.38 -9.75 -26.89
N ILE A 89 0.37 -9.23 -25.66
CA ILE A 89 1.56 -8.92 -24.85
C ILE A 89 1.70 -9.83 -23.61
N GLY A 90 0.89 -10.89 -23.50
CA GLY A 90 0.98 -11.86 -22.40
C GLY A 90 0.52 -11.34 -21.03
N LYS A 91 -0.33 -10.31 -21.00
CA LYS A 91 -0.78 -9.59 -19.79
C LYS A 91 -2.20 -9.92 -19.32
N THR A 92 -2.89 -10.85 -19.96
CA THR A 92 -4.31 -11.16 -19.70
C THR A 92 -4.62 -11.66 -18.29
N GLY A 93 -3.63 -12.21 -17.58
CA GLY A 93 -3.78 -12.72 -16.22
C GLY A 93 -3.30 -11.77 -15.13
N GLU A 94 -2.83 -10.57 -15.48
CA GLU A 94 -2.40 -9.59 -14.50
C GLU A 94 -3.63 -8.93 -13.88
N LEU A 95 -3.81 -9.19 -12.59
CA LEU A 95 -4.87 -8.60 -11.78
C LEU A 95 -4.28 -7.42 -11.02
N ASP A 96 -5.08 -6.39 -10.87
CA ASP A 96 -4.76 -5.25 -10.04
C ASP A 96 -4.70 -5.65 -8.55
N PRO A 97 -4.25 -4.76 -7.66
CA PRO A 97 -4.11 -5.05 -6.23
C PRO A 97 -5.43 -5.35 -5.48
N TRP A 98 -6.58 -5.15 -6.13
CA TRP A 98 -7.91 -5.46 -5.63
C TRP A 98 -8.48 -6.75 -6.23
N GLY A 99 -7.81 -7.34 -7.22
CA GLY A 99 -8.14 -8.63 -7.83
C GLY A 99 -8.96 -8.50 -9.11
N HIS A 100 -9.05 -7.31 -9.68
CA HIS A 100 -9.76 -7.06 -10.94
C HIS A 100 -8.78 -7.06 -12.12
N PRO A 101 -9.19 -7.51 -13.31
CA PRO A 101 -8.34 -7.45 -14.50
C PRO A 101 -8.12 -5.99 -14.93
N TYR A 102 -6.92 -5.68 -15.41
CA TYR A 102 -6.67 -4.41 -16.08
C TYR A 102 -7.52 -4.28 -17.34
N VAL A 103 -8.07 -3.08 -17.53
CA VAL A 103 -8.86 -2.77 -18.72
C VAL A 103 -7.98 -2.03 -19.71
N TYR A 104 -7.91 -2.57 -20.93
CA TYR A 104 -7.18 -2.00 -22.05
C TYR A 104 -8.12 -1.81 -23.22
N LYS A 105 -8.11 -0.62 -23.81
CA LYS A 105 -8.92 -0.27 -24.98
C LYS A 105 -8.03 0.42 -26.02
N PRO A 106 -7.68 -0.25 -27.12
CA PRO A 106 -6.89 0.37 -28.18
C PRO A 106 -7.70 1.47 -28.88
N ALA A 107 -7.03 2.57 -29.29
CA ALA A 107 -7.70 3.54 -30.16
C ALA A 107 -8.05 2.87 -31.51
N PRO A 108 -9.20 3.22 -32.10
CA PRO A 108 -9.59 2.76 -33.43
C PRO A 108 -8.54 3.12 -34.49
N ALA A 109 -8.26 2.17 -35.40
CA ALA A 109 -7.24 2.32 -36.44
C ALA A 109 -7.55 3.43 -37.46
N ASP A 110 -8.81 3.88 -37.54
CA ASP A 110 -9.26 4.99 -38.38
C ASP A 110 -9.08 6.36 -37.71
N GLY A 111 -8.54 6.40 -36.48
CA GLY A 111 -8.40 7.62 -35.69
C GLY A 111 -9.74 8.18 -35.19
N SER A 112 -10.84 7.46 -35.41
CA SER A 112 -12.14 7.78 -34.84
C SER A 112 -12.10 7.48 -33.35
N ILE A 113 -12.76 8.32 -32.56
CA ILE A 113 -12.77 8.17 -31.11
C ILE A 113 -14.19 7.80 -30.75
N THR A 114 -14.48 6.50 -30.90
CA THR A 114 -15.83 5.96 -30.84
C THR A 114 -16.29 5.67 -29.42
N ASP A 115 -15.34 5.55 -28.48
CA ASP A 115 -15.65 5.19 -27.10
C ASP A 115 -15.81 6.45 -26.22
N PRO A 116 -16.96 6.59 -25.51
CA PRO A 116 -17.13 7.57 -24.42
C PRO A 116 -16.00 7.50 -23.40
N ILE A 117 -15.35 6.35 -23.30
CA ILE A 117 -14.37 5.98 -22.29
C ILE A 117 -13.04 6.75 -22.46
N ASN A 118 -12.72 7.12 -23.71
CA ASN A 118 -11.59 7.99 -24.03
C ASN A 118 -11.92 9.47 -23.77
N ARG A 119 -13.15 9.83 -23.39
CA ARG A 119 -13.61 11.22 -23.26
C ARG A 119 -13.82 11.55 -21.79
N SER A 120 -13.11 12.55 -21.31
CA SER A 120 -13.35 13.19 -20.01
C SER A 120 -14.78 13.73 -19.92
N SER A 121 -15.29 13.87 -18.69
CA SER A 121 -16.40 14.76 -18.30
C SER A 121 -16.44 16.13 -19.01
N SER A 122 -15.27 16.67 -19.35
CA SER A 122 -15.09 17.95 -20.05
C SER A 122 -15.24 17.87 -21.59
N GLY A 123 -15.55 16.70 -22.14
CA GLY A 123 -15.64 16.45 -23.58
C GLY A 123 -14.29 16.32 -24.30
N LYS A 124 -13.18 16.50 -23.57
CA LYS A 124 -11.81 16.35 -24.05
C LYS A 124 -11.36 14.89 -24.00
N LEU A 125 -10.52 14.50 -24.94
CA LEU A 125 -9.88 13.19 -24.94
C LEU A 125 -8.91 13.04 -23.77
N ILE A 126 -8.94 11.89 -23.10
CA ILE A 126 -7.97 11.50 -22.06
C ILE A 126 -6.67 11.08 -22.74
N ASN A 127 -6.77 10.22 -23.77
CA ASN A 127 -5.66 9.76 -24.59
C ASN A 127 -6.07 9.68 -26.06
N THR A 128 -5.08 9.75 -26.97
CA THR A 128 -5.30 9.59 -28.42
C THR A 128 -4.88 8.20 -28.92
N ASP A 129 -4.07 7.49 -28.13
CA ASP A 129 -3.40 6.24 -28.51
C ASP A 129 -4.13 4.98 -27.98
N PHE A 130 -4.39 4.92 -26.69
CA PHE A 130 -5.14 3.86 -26.03
C PHE A 130 -5.48 4.25 -24.59
N ASP A 131 -6.52 3.61 -24.06
CA ASP A 131 -6.83 3.66 -22.64
C ASP A 131 -6.33 2.42 -21.91
N LEU A 132 -5.77 2.65 -20.72
CA LEU A 132 -5.31 1.62 -19.81
C LEU A 132 -5.63 2.05 -18.38
N TYR A 133 -6.40 1.24 -17.67
CA TYR A 133 -6.83 1.56 -16.31
C TYR A 133 -7.13 0.32 -15.45
N SER A 134 -7.15 0.52 -14.14
CA SER A 134 -7.62 -0.44 -13.13
C SER A 134 -8.96 0.04 -12.57
N LEU A 135 -9.85 -0.92 -12.28
CA LEU A 135 -11.19 -0.70 -11.73
C LEU A 135 -11.18 -0.35 -10.23
N GLY A 136 -9.99 -0.20 -9.65
CA GLY A 136 -9.84 0.19 -8.26
C GLY A 136 -10.48 -0.77 -7.25
N PRO A 137 -10.70 -0.29 -6.01
CA PRO A 137 -11.33 -1.05 -4.94
C PRO A 137 -12.76 -1.53 -5.18
N ASN A 138 -13.58 -0.78 -5.92
CA ASN A 138 -14.99 -1.11 -6.13
C ASN A 138 -15.18 -2.19 -7.22
N GLY A 139 -14.25 -2.31 -8.16
CA GLY A 139 -14.35 -3.24 -9.30
C GLY A 139 -15.47 -2.89 -10.28
N GLU A 140 -16.08 -1.71 -10.16
CA GLU A 140 -17.20 -1.26 -10.97
C GLU A 140 -16.68 -0.33 -12.06
N ALA A 141 -16.69 -0.82 -13.30
CA ALA A 141 -16.39 0.04 -14.43
C ALA A 141 -17.45 1.15 -14.54
N ASP A 142 -17.02 2.39 -14.78
CA ASP A 142 -17.93 3.48 -15.09
C ASP A 142 -18.86 3.05 -16.25
N PRO A 143 -20.20 2.97 -16.04
CA PRO A 143 -21.14 2.52 -17.05
C PRO A 143 -21.20 3.45 -18.26
N ASP A 144 -20.88 4.73 -18.06
CA ASP A 144 -20.82 5.74 -19.10
C ASP A 144 -19.40 5.86 -19.67
N GLY A 145 -18.41 5.25 -19.00
CA GLY A 145 -17.00 5.25 -19.35
C GLY A 145 -16.30 6.59 -19.21
N LEU A 146 -17.04 7.68 -19.04
CA LEU A 146 -16.55 9.06 -19.01
C LEU A 146 -15.77 9.42 -17.73
N LEU A 147 -15.63 8.47 -16.79
CA LEU A 147 -15.11 8.65 -15.43
C LEU A 147 -15.92 9.67 -14.59
N THR A 148 -17.08 10.09 -15.11
CA THR A 148 -17.99 11.08 -14.50
C THR A 148 -18.87 10.51 -13.41
N SER A 149 -19.03 9.19 -13.37
CA SER A 149 -19.90 8.54 -12.40
C SER A 149 -19.18 8.39 -11.06
N PRO A 150 -19.93 8.37 -9.93
CA PRO A 150 -19.33 8.06 -8.63
C PRO A 150 -18.60 6.70 -8.58
N ALA A 151 -18.89 5.80 -9.53
CA ALA A 151 -18.26 4.49 -9.65
C ALA A 151 -16.88 4.54 -10.33
N GLY A 152 -16.54 5.58 -11.08
CA GLY A 152 -15.22 5.74 -11.71
C GLY A 152 -14.23 6.58 -10.89
N GLU A 153 -14.66 7.13 -9.75
CA GLU A 153 -13.81 8.03 -8.95
C GLU A 153 -12.58 7.34 -8.35
N ASP A 154 -12.64 6.03 -8.12
CA ASP A 154 -11.60 5.21 -7.54
C ASP A 154 -10.74 4.44 -8.56
N ASP A 155 -11.02 4.62 -9.85
CA ASP A 155 -10.24 4.05 -10.93
C ASP A 155 -8.85 4.67 -11.01
N ILE A 156 -7.86 3.85 -11.37
CA ILE A 156 -6.49 4.31 -11.60
C ILE A 156 -6.25 4.28 -13.11
N ILE A 157 -6.03 5.46 -13.67
CA ILE A 157 -6.02 5.65 -15.13
C ILE A 157 -4.67 6.13 -15.62
N ARG A 158 -4.27 5.71 -16.81
CA ARG A 158 -3.25 6.40 -17.61
C ARG A 158 -3.91 7.59 -18.32
N GLY A 159 -3.39 8.80 -18.15
CA GLY A 159 -3.96 10.00 -18.77
C GLY A 159 -2.94 10.93 -19.44
N ASN A 160 -3.45 11.77 -20.35
CA ASN A 160 -2.70 12.74 -21.14
C ASN A 160 -1.52 12.11 -21.90
N GLU A 161 -1.83 11.11 -22.71
CA GLU A 161 -0.87 10.38 -23.56
C GLU A 161 0.26 9.74 -22.75
N GLY A 162 -0.06 9.31 -21.51
CA GLY A 162 0.90 8.70 -20.59
C GLY A 162 1.68 9.69 -19.73
N ALA A 163 1.37 10.99 -19.74
CA ALA A 163 2.04 11.94 -18.85
C ALA A 163 1.84 11.60 -17.36
N TYR A 164 0.70 10.99 -16.99
CA TYR A 164 0.43 10.58 -15.62
C TYR A 164 -0.31 9.25 -15.52
N ALA A 165 -0.19 8.62 -14.35
CA ALA A 165 -0.94 7.45 -13.94
C ALA A 165 -1.27 7.60 -12.44
N ASP A 166 -2.53 7.91 -12.12
CA ASP A 166 -3.02 8.14 -10.76
C ASP A 166 -4.56 8.02 -10.76
N LEU A 167 -5.18 8.26 -9.61
CA LEU A 167 -6.62 8.25 -9.40
C LEU A 167 -7.36 9.21 -10.34
N ALA A 168 -8.40 8.74 -11.02
CA ALA A 168 -9.21 9.52 -11.95
C ALA A 168 -9.71 10.83 -11.33
N LYS A 169 -10.23 10.75 -10.10
CA LYS A 169 -10.74 11.90 -9.33
C LYS A 169 -9.77 13.08 -9.20
N ARG A 170 -8.45 12.85 -9.22
CA ARG A 170 -7.46 13.94 -9.07
C ARG A 170 -7.43 14.89 -10.25
N TYR A 171 -7.98 14.49 -11.40
CA TYR A 171 -7.91 15.25 -12.65
C TYR A 171 -9.24 15.87 -13.07
N GLY A 172 -10.27 15.80 -12.23
CA GLY A 172 -11.62 16.29 -12.55
C GLY A 172 -12.24 15.55 -13.74
N LEU A 173 -11.79 14.33 -13.96
CA LEU A 173 -12.35 13.38 -14.90
C LEU A 173 -13.54 12.70 -14.25
#